data_AF-A0A9Q0R012-F1
#
_entry.id   AF-A0A9Q0R012-F1
#
_cell.length_a   1.000
_cell.length_b   1.000
_cell.length_c   1.000
_cell.angle_alpha   90.00
_cell.angle_beta   90.00
_cell.angle_gamma   90.00
#
_symmetry.space_group_name_H-M   'P 1'
#
loop_
_entity.id
_entity.type
_entity.pdbx_description
1 polymer ?
#
loop_
_entity_poly.entity_id
_entity_poly.type
_entity_poly.pdbx_seq_one_letter_code
_entity_poly.pdbx_strand_id
1 'polypeptide(L)'
;MRTAALPTFRKLYGKIEVDLQENDTIQVTLQNNYNIYSFSGEKKIVFSTTSWLGGKNNFLGIAYLTVGGLCFFLAMVFTVIYLFKPRRLVDPSYLSWNSNPGGH
;
A
#
# COMPACT_ATOMS: atom_id res chain seq x y z
N MET A 1 14.78 15.81 -19.17
CA MET A 1 15.32 14.96 -18.09
C MET A 1 14.30 14.85 -16.98
N ARG A 2 14.03 13.65 -16.44
CA ARG A 2 13.08 13.46 -15.32
C ARG A 2 13.86 13.26 -14.02
N THR A 3 13.78 14.22 -13.09
CA THR A 3 14.38 14.13 -11.75
C THR A 3 13.64 13.11 -10.88
N ALA A 4 14.32 12.58 -9.86
CA ALA A 4 13.70 11.69 -8.88
C ALA A 4 13.17 12.50 -7.69
N ALA A 5 12.10 12.03 -7.05
CA ALA A 5 11.50 12.69 -5.89
C ALA A 5 12.19 12.33 -4.55
N LEU A 6 12.90 11.21 -4.50
CA LEU A 6 13.58 10.70 -3.31
C LEU A 6 15.09 10.57 -3.57
N PRO A 7 15.93 10.66 -2.51
CA PRO A 7 17.39 10.50 -2.62
C PRO A 7 17.78 9.07 -3.05
N THR A 8 17.00 8.07 -2.64
CA THR A 8 17.13 6.70 -3.14
C THR A 8 16.18 6.50 -4.32
N PHE A 9 16.75 6.31 -5.50
CA PHE A 9 15.96 6.18 -6.71
C PHE A 9 16.54 5.15 -7.66
N ARG A 10 15.69 4.67 -8.56
CA ARG A 10 16.08 3.78 -9.66
C ARG A 10 15.81 4.50 -10.98
N LYS A 11 16.72 4.33 -11.93
CA LYS A 11 16.54 4.76 -13.32
C LYS A 11 16.70 3.54 -14.21
N LEU A 12 15.85 3.43 -15.21
CA LEU A 12 15.97 2.38 -16.21
C LEU A 12 17.25 2.64 -17.03
N TYR A 13 18.18 1.70 -17.00
CA TYR A 13 19.37 1.73 -17.84
C TYR A 13 19.12 1.03 -19.18
N GLY A 14 18.43 -0.11 -19.15
CA GLY A 14 18.03 -0.89 -20.32
C GLY A 14 17.01 -1.96 -19.95
N LYS A 15 16.42 -2.59 -20.97
CA LYS A 15 15.48 -3.70 -20.85
C LYS A 15 16.02 -4.87 -21.66
N ILE A 16 15.93 -6.07 -21.09
CA ILE A 16 16.15 -7.32 -21.82
C ILE A 16 14.78 -7.76 -22.32
N GLU A 17 14.62 -7.90 -23.63
CA GLU A 17 13.33 -8.25 -24.27
C GLU A 17 13.18 -9.75 -24.54
N VAL A 18 14.23 -10.52 -24.28
CA VAL A 18 14.23 -11.98 -24.37
C VAL A 18 13.93 -12.61 -23.01
N ASP A 19 13.23 -13.73 -23.02
CA ASP A 19 12.98 -14.51 -21.82
C ASP A 19 14.27 -15.24 -21.42
N LEU A 20 14.66 -15.04 -20.16
CA LEU A 20 15.82 -15.68 -19.55
C LEU A 20 15.36 -16.95 -18.83
N GLN A 21 16.11 -18.04 -18.98
CA GLN A 21 15.84 -19.29 -18.27
C GLN A 21 16.61 -19.37 -16.95
N GLU A 22 16.15 -20.25 -16.07
CA GLU A 22 16.87 -20.55 -14.84
C GLU A 22 18.27 -21.08 -15.16
N ASN A 23 19.28 -20.52 -14.50
CA ASN A 23 20.72 -20.78 -14.70
C ASN A 23 21.38 -20.08 -15.89
N ASP A 24 20.69 -19.17 -16.59
CA ASP A 24 21.35 -18.31 -17.56
C ASP A 24 22.38 -17.40 -16.88
N THR A 25 23.60 -17.37 -17.43
CA THR A 25 24.69 -16.56 -16.90
C THR A 25 24.76 -15.22 -17.62
N ILE A 26 24.48 -14.14 -16.89
CA ILE A 26 24.55 -12.77 -17.41
C ILE A 26 25.84 -12.13 -16.92
N GLN A 27 26.74 -11.80 -17.85
CA GLN A 27 27.93 -11.01 -17.55
C GLN A 27 27.66 -9.52 -17.77
N VAL A 28 27.94 -8.72 -16.75
CA VAL A 28 27.73 -7.28 -16.77
C VAL A 28 29.07 -6.58 -16.58
N THR A 29 29.60 -6.01 -17.66
CA THR A 29 30.81 -5.19 -17.61
C THR A 29 30.41 -3.73 -17.41
N LEU A 30 30.78 -3.15 -16.27
CA LEU A 30 30.49 -1.75 -15.94
C LEU A 30 31.77 -0.94 -15.84
N GLN A 31 31.83 0.17 -16.58
CA GLN A 31 32.85 1.20 -16.41
C GLN A 31 32.31 2.31 -15.48
N ASN A 32 33.05 2.60 -14.42
CA ASN A 32 32.64 3.62 -13.46
C ASN A 32 33.17 5.02 -13.82
N ASN A 33 32.40 5.76 -14.63
CA ASN A 33 32.74 7.13 -15.03
C ASN A 33 32.14 8.21 -14.10
N TYR A 34 31.42 7.83 -13.03
CA TYR A 34 30.75 8.77 -12.14
C TYR A 34 31.11 8.47 -10.69
N ASN A 35 32.03 9.27 -10.16
CA ASN A 35 32.55 9.13 -8.81
C ASN A 35 31.58 9.68 -7.78
N ILE A 36 31.28 8.87 -6.77
CA ILE A 36 30.24 9.09 -5.76
C ILE A 36 30.87 9.42 -4.39
N TYR A 37 32.21 9.35 -4.30
CA TYR A 37 33.00 9.45 -3.08
C TYR A 37 32.88 10.82 -2.39
N SER A 38 32.64 11.88 -3.15
CA SER A 38 32.55 13.24 -2.62
C SER A 38 31.30 13.51 -1.80
N PHE A 39 30.26 12.68 -1.94
CA PHE A 39 28.99 12.83 -1.22
C PHE A 39 28.54 11.53 -0.54
N SER A 40 29.46 10.58 -0.37
CA SER A 40 29.24 9.32 0.36
C SER A 40 28.01 8.52 -0.10
N GLY A 41 27.72 8.55 -1.41
CA GLY A 41 26.58 7.84 -1.98
C GLY A 41 26.89 6.38 -2.37
N GLU A 42 25.83 5.61 -2.58
CA GLU A 42 25.92 4.22 -3.08
C GLU A 42 25.35 4.10 -4.49
N LYS A 43 25.96 3.25 -5.32
CA LYS A 43 25.45 2.90 -6.66
C LYS A 43 25.40 1.39 -6.80
N LYS A 44 24.27 0.90 -7.31
CA LYS A 44 23.98 -0.53 -7.48
C LYS A 44 23.28 -0.73 -8.82
N ILE A 45 23.60 -1.80 -9.52
CA ILE A 45 22.77 -2.31 -10.63
C ILE A 45 21.77 -3.30 -10.04
N VAL A 46 20.51 -3.17 -10.43
CA VAL A 46 19.45 -4.06 -9.96
C VAL A 46 18.73 -4.61 -11.19
N PHE A 47 18.68 -5.94 -11.28
CA PHE A 47 17.82 -6.64 -12.22
C PHE A 47 16.46 -6.85 -11.58
N SER A 48 15.40 -6.47 -12.29
CA SER A 48 14.04 -6.65 -11.81
C SER A 48 13.09 -6.84 -12.99
N THR A 49 12.18 -7.79 -12.85
CA THR A 49 11.02 -7.91 -13.73
C THR A 49 9.93 -6.94 -13.28
N THR A 50 9.17 -6.41 -14.23
CA THR A 50 8.03 -5.52 -13.95
C THR A 50 6.74 -6.30 -14.13
N SER A 51 5.88 -6.24 -13.13
CA SER A 51 4.49 -6.69 -13.23
C SER A 51 3.59 -5.54 -13.66
N TRP A 52 2.29 -5.80 -13.87
CA TRP A 52 1.29 -4.77 -14.14
C TRP A 52 1.28 -3.65 -13.08
N LEU A 53 1.52 -4.00 -11.82
CA LEU A 53 1.57 -3.06 -10.69
C LEU A 53 2.95 -2.39 -10.53
N GLY A 54 3.88 -2.63 -11.45
CA GLY A 54 5.25 -2.18 -11.41
C GLY A 54 6.20 -3.20 -10.79
N GLY A 55 7.26 -2.70 -10.14
CA GLY A 55 8.24 -3.54 -9.46
C GLY A 55 7.72 -4.15 -8.17
N LYS A 56 8.48 -5.08 -7.58
CA LYS A 56 8.15 -5.71 -6.30
C LYS A 56 7.96 -4.67 -5.19
N ASN A 57 6.71 -4.51 -4.73
CA ASN A 57 6.36 -3.67 -3.59
C ASN A 57 5.20 -4.27 -2.79
N ASN A 58 5.48 -4.71 -1.56
CA ASN A 58 4.48 -5.33 -0.69
C ASN A 58 3.62 -4.29 0.07
N PHE A 59 4.02 -3.02 0.06
CA PHE A 59 3.35 -1.97 0.83
C PHE A 59 1.86 -1.86 0.46
N LEU A 60 1.56 -1.83 -0.84
CA LEU A 60 0.20 -1.63 -1.30
C LEU A 60 -0.71 -2.82 -0.94
N GLY A 61 -0.21 -4.05 -1.07
CA GLY A 61 -0.95 -5.25 -0.66
C GLY A 61 -1.24 -5.27 0.84
N ILE A 62 -0.25 -4.94 1.67
CA ILE A 62 -0.42 -4.85 3.12
C ILE A 62 -1.44 -3.75 3.47
N ALA A 63 -1.36 -2.57 2.85
CA ALA A 63 -2.28 -1.48 3.09
C ALA A 63 -3.75 -1.85 2.76
N TYR A 64 -3.98 -2.57 1.66
CA TYR A 64 -5.33 -3.04 1.34
C TYR A 64 -5.82 -4.11 2.33
N LEU A 65 -4.96 -5.04 2.74
CA LEU A 65 -5.33 -6.06 3.72
C LEU A 65 -5.64 -5.46 5.09
N THR A 66 -4.88 -4.47 5.54
CA THR A 66 -5.12 -3.82 6.84
C THR A 66 -6.41 -3.02 6.84
N VAL A 67 -6.66 -2.21 5.81
CA VAL A 67 -7.90 -1.42 5.69
C VAL A 67 -9.12 -2.34 5.49
N GLY A 68 -9.00 -3.36 4.65
CA GLY A 68 -10.06 -4.35 4.44
C GLY A 68 -10.37 -5.13 5.73
N GLY A 69 -9.34 -5.56 6.47
CA GLY A 69 -9.48 -6.23 7.75
C GLY A 69 -10.16 -5.35 8.80
N LEU A 70 -9.80 -4.07 8.88
CA LEU A 70 -10.45 -3.11 9.79
C LEU A 70 -11.93 -2.92 9.43
N CYS A 71 -12.25 -2.76 8.15
CA CYS A 71 -13.62 -2.61 7.68
C CYS A 71 -14.46 -3.86 7.99
N PHE A 72 -13.91 -5.04 7.73
CA PHE A 72 -14.56 -6.32 8.03
C PHE A 72 -14.82 -6.49 9.54
N PHE A 73 -13.85 -6.13 10.37
CA PHE A 73 -14.00 -6.16 11.82
C PHE A 73 -15.14 -5.23 12.30
N LEU A 74 -15.17 -3.98 11.82
CA LEU A 74 -16.24 -3.04 12.15
C LEU A 74 -17.61 -3.53 11.68
N ALA A 75 -17.70 -4.11 10.47
CA ALA A 75 -18.92 -4.69 9.94
C ALA A 75 -19.42 -5.85 10.82
N MET A 76 -18.52 -6.72 11.29
CA MET A 76 -18.86 -7.80 12.22
C MET A 76 -19.40 -7.24 13.54
N VAL A 77 -18.72 -6.26 14.13
CA VAL A 77 -19.15 -5.61 15.38
C VAL A 77 -20.54 -4.99 15.24
N PHE A 78 -20.79 -4.22 14.18
CA PHE A 78 -22.11 -3.63 13.93
C PHE A 78 -23.19 -4.67 13.67
N THR A 79 -22.86 -5.76 12.97
CA THR A 79 -23.79 -6.87 12.74
C THR A 79 -24.17 -7.54 14.06
N VAL A 80 -23.19 -7.81 14.93
CA VAL A 80 -23.43 -8.36 16.28
C VAL A 80 -24.32 -7.43 17.10
N ILE A 81 -24.02 -6.13 17.16
CA ILE A 81 -24.84 -5.15 17.89
C ILE A 81 -26.27 -5.11 17.34
N TYR A 82 -26.43 -5.12 16.02
CA TYR A 82 -27.74 -5.10 15.37
C TYR A 82 -28.58 -6.34 15.71
N LEU A 83 -27.97 -7.52 15.78
CA LEU A 83 -28.67 -8.76 16.14
C LEU A 83 -29.04 -8.84 17.62
N PHE A 84 -28.16 -8.40 18.53
CA PHE A 84 -28.40 -8.49 19.98
C PHE A 84 -29.26 -7.34 20.53
N LYS A 85 -29.16 -6.14 19.96
CA LYS A 85 -29.96 -4.97 20.33
C LYS A 85 -30.62 -4.34 19.09
N PRO A 86 -31.56 -5.05 18.44
CA PRO A 86 -32.25 -4.52 17.27
C PRO A 86 -33.08 -3.30 17.69
N ARG A 87 -32.66 -2.12 17.23
CA ARG A 87 -33.43 -0.89 17.41
C ARG A 87 -34.44 -0.77 16.27
N ARG A 88 -35.70 -0.48 16.61
CA ARG A 88 -36.72 -0.13 15.60
C ARG A 88 -36.30 1.16 14.92
N LEU A 89 -36.29 1.14 13.59
CA LEU A 89 -36.06 2.35 12.80
C LEU A 89 -37.23 3.31 13.05
N VAL A 90 -36.94 4.60 13.28
CA VAL A 90 -37.95 5.66 13.47
C VAL A 90 -38.82 5.44 14.72
N ASP A 91 -38.19 5.20 15.87
CA ASP A 91 -38.90 5.10 17.15
C ASP A 91 -38.97 6.49 17.84
N PRO A 92 -40.16 7.12 17.94
CA PRO A 92 -40.34 8.46 18.52
C PRO A 92 -40.06 8.51 20.03
N SER A 93 -39.97 7.36 20.70
CA SER A 93 -39.64 7.29 22.14
C SER A 93 -38.25 7.84 22.48
N TYR A 94 -37.32 7.85 21.52
CA TYR A 94 -35.96 8.38 21.68
C TYR A 94 -35.81 9.85 21.26
N LEU A 95 -36.91 10.53 20.92
CA LEU A 95 -36.89 11.97 20.68
C LEU A 95 -36.61 12.67 22.02
N SER A 96 -35.66 13.60 22.04
CA SER A 96 -35.16 14.21 23.28
C SER A 96 -36.28 14.82 24.15
N TRP A 97 -37.32 15.38 23.52
CA TRP A 97 -38.50 15.96 24.18
C TRP A 97 -39.53 14.93 24.64
N ASN A 98 -39.47 13.67 24.16
CA ASN A 98 -40.36 12.59 24.58
C ASN A 98 -39.75 11.76 25.72
N SER A 99 -38.42 11.75 25.84
CA SER A 99 -37.68 11.04 26.89
C SER A 99 -37.65 11.74 28.26
N ASN A 100 -38.14 12.98 28.37
CA ASN A 100 -38.25 13.69 29.65
C ASN A 100 -39.65 14.31 29.83
N PRO A 101 -40.66 13.58 30.37
CA PRO A 101 -42.01 14.10 30.57
C PRO A 101 -42.14 15.11 31.73
N GLY A 102 -41.05 15.49 32.38
CA GLY A 102 -41.04 16.35 33.56
C GLY A 102 -39.78 17.20 33.62
N GLY A 103 -39.68 18.18 32.71
CA GLY A 103 -38.84 19.35 32.94
C GLY A 103 -39.68 20.41 33.65
N HIS A 104 -39.51 20.51 34.97
CA HIS A 104 -39.40 21.82 35.60
C HIS A 104 -37.96 22.29 35.42
#